data_AF-A0A848QXL2-F1
#
_entry.id   AF-A0A848QXL2-F1
#
_cell.length_a   1.000
_cell.length_b   1.000
_cell.length_c   1.000
_cell.angle_alpha   90.00
_cell.angle_beta   90.00
_cell.angle_gamma   90.00
#
_symmetry.space_group_name_H-M   'P 1'
#
loop_
_entity.id
_entity.type
_entity.pdbx_description
1 polymer ?
#
loop_
_entity_poly.entity_id
_entity_poly.type
_entity_poly.pdbx_seq_one_letter_code
_entity_poly.pdbx_strand_id
1 'polypeptide(L)'
;MFFRVQTSPDDCLQQFKFARKYQQYKEKRNLVDFDDLLILTYIHASQHQDRLKKYSWIQIDEVQDLSPFQFGIIDLFTDHSKENVTLYLGDEQQAIFSFIGAKLATLEWLRERCGENMHRLYFNYRSPKYLLDVFNTYANMELDVDPHFLPKTNNLAEAGQNSLCIMSASDKDAEVRLVAESVGNFCTSHPDERVAVLVPWNKDADQISRELSDRNIPHFKISGIDLFTTRQAQLLFAHLQVVYMDSNMMAWSKILTGTGIFNEDSEARRFVKNLRDNYLLPSDFLNYMRSSYMLELYRCCQGEYVIFDTETTGLNVFEDDIVQIAAIKVNAGDIIDRFNIILHTDKPIPAMLGGIVNPLLQEYERAEKVDRKTGLYAFMDFVGDCTLIGQNLEYDCYFS
;
A
#
# COMPACT_ATOMS: atom_id res chain seq x y z
N MET A 1 3.60 36.35 -9.67
CA MET A 1 2.64 36.29 -10.80
C MET A 1 1.80 35.04 -10.60
N PHE A 2 0.56 35.18 -10.12
CA PHE A 2 -0.31 34.03 -9.83
C PHE A 2 -0.99 33.57 -11.13
N PHE A 3 -0.71 32.35 -11.58
CA PHE A 3 -1.48 31.72 -12.66
C PHE A 3 -2.80 31.24 -12.09
N ARG A 4 -3.84 32.05 -12.25
CA ARG A 4 -5.23 31.63 -12.05
C ARG A 4 -5.60 30.82 -13.28
N VAL A 5 -5.57 29.49 -13.19
CA VAL A 5 -6.18 28.63 -14.22
C VAL A 5 -7.68 28.89 -14.14
N GLN A 6 -8.18 29.79 -14.99
CA GLN A 6 -9.60 29.93 -15.26
C GLN A 6 -10.02 28.71 -16.10
N THR A 7 -10.21 27.56 -15.46
CA THR A 7 -10.99 26.48 -16.09
C THR A 7 -12.40 26.99 -16.30
N SER A 8 -12.92 26.93 -17.52
CA SER A 8 -14.30 27.32 -17.79
C SER A 8 -15.25 26.44 -16.96
N PRO A 9 -16.46 26.92 -16.60
CA PRO A 9 -17.45 26.09 -15.90
C PRO A 9 -17.74 24.77 -16.62
N ASP A 10 -17.67 24.77 -17.96
CA ASP A 10 -17.85 23.58 -18.79
C ASP A 10 -16.70 22.56 -18.64
N ASP A 11 -15.45 23.03 -18.52
CA ASP A 11 -14.30 22.16 -18.25
C ASP A 11 -14.41 21.48 -16.88
N CYS A 12 -14.87 22.23 -15.88
CA CYS A 12 -15.09 21.72 -14.53
C CYS A 12 -16.17 20.62 -14.51
N LEU A 13 -17.30 20.85 -15.21
CA LEU A 13 -18.36 19.85 -15.36
C LEU A 13 -17.88 18.59 -16.08
N GLN A 14 -17.04 18.73 -17.11
CA GLN A 14 -16.43 17.59 -17.79
C GLN A 14 -15.50 16.81 -16.86
N GLN A 15 -14.65 17.50 -16.09
CA GLN A 15 -13.76 16.87 -15.12
C GLN A 15 -14.55 16.06 -14.07
N PHE A 16 -15.63 16.62 -13.51
CA PHE A 16 -16.51 15.89 -12.58
C PHE A 16 -17.15 14.66 -13.22
N LYS A 17 -17.57 14.74 -14.49
CA LYS A 17 -18.13 13.60 -15.22
C LYS A 17 -17.11 12.48 -15.38
N PHE A 18 -15.85 12.81 -15.69
CA PHE A 18 -14.77 11.82 -15.79
C PHE A 18 -14.41 11.23 -14.43
N ALA A 19 -14.30 12.07 -13.38
CA ALA A 19 -14.06 11.61 -12.02
C ALA A 19 -15.12 10.61 -11.55
N ARG A 20 -16.41 10.91 -11.81
CA ARG A 20 -17.51 9.99 -11.47
C ARG A 20 -17.43 8.67 -12.25
N LYS A 21 -17.08 8.72 -13.54
CA LYS A 21 -16.89 7.50 -14.34
C LYS A 21 -15.69 6.68 -13.85
N TYR A 22 -14.61 7.33 -13.45
CA TYR A 22 -13.44 6.69 -12.87
C TYR A 22 -13.77 6.02 -11.53
N GLN A 23 -14.53 6.68 -10.66
CA GLN A 23 -14.97 6.08 -9.40
C GLN A 23 -15.86 4.85 -9.62
N GLN A 24 -16.87 4.96 -10.49
CA GLN A 24 -17.73 3.82 -10.86
C GLN A 24 -16.94 2.67 -11.50
N TYR A 25 -15.85 2.99 -12.19
CA TYR A 25 -14.98 2.00 -12.81
C TYR A 25 -14.21 1.19 -11.76
N LYS A 26 -13.66 1.88 -10.74
CA LYS A 26 -12.95 1.28 -9.61
C LYS A 26 -13.88 0.41 -8.77
N GLU A 27 -15.04 0.93 -8.38
CA GLU A 27 -16.04 0.22 -7.57
C GLU A 27 -16.49 -1.09 -8.22
N LYS A 28 -16.84 -1.06 -9.52
CA LYS A 28 -17.27 -2.28 -10.25
C LYS A 28 -16.19 -3.37 -10.35
N ARG A 29 -14.95 -3.04 -10.02
CA ARG A 29 -13.78 -3.92 -10.16
C ARG A 29 -13.06 -4.15 -8.84
N ASN A 30 -13.60 -3.68 -7.71
CA ASN A 30 -12.96 -3.72 -6.39
C ASN A 30 -11.52 -3.20 -6.44
N LEU A 31 -11.29 -2.09 -7.16
CA LEU A 31 -9.98 -1.44 -7.25
C LEU A 31 -9.92 -0.28 -6.27
N VAL A 32 -8.73 -0.06 -5.73
CA VAL A 32 -8.40 1.00 -4.77
C VAL A 32 -7.11 1.66 -5.26
N ASP A 33 -7.07 2.99 -5.33
CA ASP A 33 -5.86 3.77 -5.58
C ASP A 33 -5.29 4.40 -4.30
N PHE A 34 -4.19 5.14 -4.41
CA PHE A 34 -3.50 5.69 -3.24
C PHE A 34 -4.36 6.69 -2.46
N ASP A 35 -5.18 7.49 -3.14
CA ASP A 35 -6.09 8.44 -2.48
C ASP A 35 -7.25 7.69 -1.83
N ASP A 36 -7.78 6.64 -2.47
CA ASP A 36 -8.81 5.79 -1.88
C ASP A 36 -8.33 5.15 -0.58
N LEU A 37 -7.06 4.74 -0.46
CA LEU A 37 -6.55 4.17 0.79
C LEU A 37 -6.75 5.15 1.96
N LEU A 38 -6.47 6.44 1.76
CA LEU A 38 -6.68 7.47 2.77
C LEU A 38 -8.18 7.72 3.01
N ILE A 39 -8.96 7.84 1.94
CA ILE A 39 -10.41 8.11 2.01
C ILE A 39 -11.17 6.99 2.69
N LEU A 40 -10.94 5.74 2.29
CA LEU A 40 -11.57 4.56 2.89
C LEU A 40 -11.15 4.39 4.34
N THR A 41 -9.89 4.66 4.67
CA THR A 41 -9.42 4.67 6.08
C THR A 41 -10.18 5.70 6.89
N TYR A 42 -10.32 6.93 6.39
CA TYR A 42 -11.09 7.99 7.05
C TYR A 42 -12.56 7.61 7.24
N ILE A 43 -13.22 7.12 6.18
CA ILE A 43 -14.64 6.73 6.23
C ILE A 43 -14.84 5.63 7.26
N HIS A 44 -14.02 4.57 7.20
CA HIS A 44 -14.12 3.45 8.13
C HIS A 44 -13.88 3.90 9.58
N ALA A 45 -12.81 4.66 9.83
CA ALA A 45 -12.43 5.14 11.15
C ALA A 45 -13.47 6.13 11.73
N SER A 46 -14.05 7.00 10.90
CA SER A 46 -15.05 7.98 11.34
C SER A 46 -16.41 7.34 11.69
N GLN A 47 -16.77 6.24 11.02
CA GLN A 47 -18.01 5.51 11.27
C GLN A 47 -17.96 4.57 12.48
N HIS A 48 -16.77 4.10 12.86
CA HIS A 48 -16.58 3.08 13.91
C HIS A 48 -15.73 3.59 15.08
N GLN A 49 -15.89 4.86 15.46
CA GLN A 49 -15.06 5.49 16.49
C GLN A 49 -15.16 4.79 17.86
N ASP A 50 -16.26 4.11 18.15
CA ASP A 50 -16.51 3.33 19.36
C ASP A 50 -15.63 2.07 19.47
N ARG A 51 -15.19 1.53 18.32
CA ARG A 51 -14.36 0.31 18.23
C ARG A 51 -12.95 0.58 17.76
N LEU A 52 -12.69 1.80 17.29
CA LEU A 52 -11.40 2.19 16.75
C LEU A 52 -10.39 2.29 17.90
N LYS A 53 -9.30 1.54 17.80
CA LYS A 53 -8.18 1.65 18.73
C LYS A 53 -7.63 3.08 18.68
N LYS A 54 -7.61 3.74 19.85
CA LYS A 54 -6.99 5.04 20.05
C LYS A 54 -5.60 4.86 20.64
N TYR A 55 -4.65 5.64 20.16
CA TYR A 55 -3.26 5.62 20.63
C TYR A 55 -3.02 6.82 21.53
N SER A 56 -2.56 6.56 22.75
CA SER A 56 -2.18 7.59 23.72
C SER A 56 -0.79 8.18 23.45
N TRP A 57 0.03 7.52 22.63
CA TRP A 57 1.33 8.04 22.21
C TRP A 57 1.47 7.94 20.69
N ILE A 58 1.63 9.08 20.03
CA ILE A 58 1.78 9.18 18.58
C ILE A 58 2.95 10.10 18.28
N GLN A 59 3.82 9.70 17.36
CA GLN A 59 4.87 10.54 16.80
C GLN A 59 4.65 10.65 15.29
N ILE A 60 4.69 11.88 14.78
CA ILE A 60 4.49 12.20 13.37
C ILE A 60 5.72 12.99 12.92
N ASP A 61 6.43 12.46 11.92
CA ASP A 61 7.59 13.10 11.31
C ASP A 61 7.21 13.78 10.00
N GLU A 62 8.02 14.73 9.56
CA GLU A 62 7.82 15.52 8.33
C GLU A 62 6.42 16.18 8.24
N VAL A 63 5.94 16.75 9.35
CA VAL A 63 4.58 17.31 9.45
C VAL A 63 4.29 18.43 8.46
N GLN A 64 5.32 19.09 7.93
CA GLN A 64 5.19 20.11 6.89
C GLN A 64 4.74 19.57 5.53
N ASP A 65 4.86 18.25 5.31
CA ASP A 65 4.45 17.60 4.06
C ASP A 65 3.05 17.00 4.13
N LEU A 66 2.41 17.00 5.31
CA LEU A 66 1.08 16.46 5.50
C LEU A 66 -0.03 17.44 5.11
N SER A 67 -1.06 16.90 4.49
CA SER A 67 -2.29 17.63 4.18
C SER A 67 -3.24 17.69 5.40
N PRO A 68 -4.15 18.68 5.47
CA PRO A 68 -5.19 18.72 6.50
C PRO A 68 -6.03 17.44 6.58
N PHE A 69 -6.25 16.76 5.44
CA PHE A 69 -6.98 15.50 5.39
C PHE A 69 -6.24 14.37 6.11
N GLN A 70 -4.93 14.27 5.92
CA GLN A 70 -4.10 13.29 6.63
C GLN A 70 -4.06 13.55 8.14
N PHE A 71 -4.00 14.82 8.57
CA PHE A 71 -4.18 15.15 9.99
C PHE A 71 -5.54 14.72 10.53
N GLY A 72 -6.61 14.91 9.76
CA GLY A 72 -7.94 14.43 10.13
C GLY A 72 -8.00 12.91 10.32
N ILE A 73 -7.26 12.14 9.53
CA ILE A 73 -7.11 10.69 9.74
C ILE A 73 -6.37 10.41 11.04
N ILE A 74 -5.21 11.04 11.26
CA ILE A 74 -4.42 10.85 12.49
C ILE A 74 -5.28 11.15 13.72
N ASP A 75 -6.06 12.23 13.71
CA ASP A 75 -6.94 12.62 14.81
C ASP A 75 -8.01 11.59 15.15
N LEU A 76 -8.46 10.81 14.16
CA LEU A 76 -9.36 9.68 14.42
C LEU A 76 -8.65 8.57 15.18
N PHE A 77 -7.35 8.38 15.04
CA PHE A 77 -6.59 7.36 15.78
C PHE A 77 -5.97 7.89 17.09
N THR A 78 -5.98 9.20 17.31
CA THR A 78 -5.48 9.83 18.54
C THR A 78 -6.44 9.64 19.70
N ASP A 79 -5.92 9.20 20.85
CA ASP A 79 -6.64 9.34 22.12
C ASP A 79 -6.67 10.81 22.52
N HIS A 80 -7.83 11.34 22.89
CA HIS A 80 -8.03 12.74 23.29
C HIS A 80 -8.14 12.90 24.81
N SER A 81 -7.82 11.85 25.58
CA SER A 81 -7.64 11.93 27.03
C SER A 81 -6.52 12.91 27.39
N LYS A 82 -6.55 13.46 28.61
CA LYS A 82 -5.55 14.43 29.07
C LYS A 82 -4.13 13.86 29.19
N GLU A 83 -3.99 12.54 29.15
CA GLU A 83 -2.71 11.83 29.31
C GLU A 83 -2.07 11.48 27.96
N ASN A 84 -2.69 11.88 26.84
CA ASN A 84 -2.14 11.61 25.53
C ASN A 84 -0.89 12.46 25.24
N VAL A 85 -0.02 11.93 24.40
CA VAL A 85 1.16 12.62 23.88
C VAL A 85 1.14 12.47 22.36
N THR A 86 0.97 13.59 21.66
CA THR A 86 1.15 13.63 20.21
C THR A 86 2.35 14.53 19.90
N LEU A 87 3.44 13.92 19.44
CA LEU A 87 4.68 14.59 19.09
C LEU A 87 4.72 14.85 17.59
N TYR A 88 4.75 16.13 17.22
CA TYR A 88 4.89 16.61 15.85
C TYR A 88 6.35 17.03 15.61
N LEU A 89 6.99 16.44 14.60
CA LEU A 89 8.36 16.75 14.18
C LEU A 89 8.33 17.27 12.75
N GLY A 90 8.98 18.41 12.52
CA GLY A 90 9.08 18.99 11.19
C GLY A 90 9.90 20.26 11.16
N ASP A 91 10.12 20.76 9.94
CA ASP A 91 10.93 21.94 9.66
C ASP A 91 10.14 22.96 8.83
N GLU A 92 9.81 24.09 9.46
CA GLU A 92 9.09 25.19 8.80
C GLU A 92 9.85 25.69 7.56
N GLN A 93 11.18 25.68 7.57
CA GLN A 93 11.98 26.19 6.47
C GLN A 93 11.90 25.26 5.25
N GLN A 94 11.82 23.94 5.46
CA GLN A 94 11.61 22.97 4.38
C GLN A 94 10.24 23.12 3.70
N ALA A 95 9.23 23.55 4.46
CA ALA A 95 7.90 23.83 3.92
C ALA A 95 7.90 24.99 2.92
N ILE A 96 8.72 26.01 3.14
CA ILE A 96 8.82 27.23 2.30
C ILE A 96 9.35 26.89 0.89
N PHE A 97 10.09 25.79 0.73
CA PHE A 97 10.58 25.33 -0.57
C PHE A 97 9.54 24.60 -1.41
N SER A 98 8.34 24.35 -0.88
CA SER A 98 7.26 23.69 -1.62
C SER A 98 6.28 24.69 -2.23
N PHE A 99 5.90 24.48 -3.49
CA PHE A 99 5.15 25.40 -4.35
C PHE A 99 3.70 25.73 -3.90
N ILE A 100 3.30 25.51 -2.64
CA ILE A 100 1.89 25.51 -2.23
C ILE A 100 1.68 26.26 -0.90
N GLY A 101 0.92 27.37 -0.93
CA GLY A 101 0.55 28.14 0.26
C GLY A 101 -0.33 27.41 1.28
N ALA A 102 -0.89 26.24 0.96
CA ALA A 102 -1.64 25.41 1.89
C ALA A 102 -0.77 24.85 3.05
N LYS A 103 0.54 24.66 2.83
CA LYS A 103 1.45 24.13 3.85
C LYS A 103 1.78 25.12 4.96
N LEU A 104 1.79 26.43 4.67
CA LEU A 104 2.00 27.44 5.70
C LEU A 104 0.83 27.50 6.68
N ALA A 105 -0.41 27.45 6.17
CA ALA A 105 -1.61 27.41 7.01
C ALA A 105 -1.65 26.15 7.90
N THR A 106 -1.16 25.03 7.39
CA THR A 106 -1.02 23.79 8.18
C THR A 106 -0.01 23.94 9.32
N LEU A 107 1.12 24.59 9.08
CA LEU A 107 2.11 24.86 10.13
C LEU A 107 1.59 25.86 11.18
N GLU A 108 0.90 26.91 10.77
CA GLU A 108 0.25 27.85 11.69
C GLU A 108 -0.78 27.13 12.58
N TRP A 109 -1.63 26.29 11.98
CA TRP A 109 -2.58 25.47 12.71
C TRP A 109 -1.89 24.51 13.69
N LEU A 110 -0.77 23.89 13.30
CA LEU A 110 0.01 23.04 14.21
C LEU A 110 0.60 23.83 15.37
N ARG A 111 1.07 25.05 15.14
CA ARG A 111 1.58 25.94 16.21
C ARG A 111 0.48 26.28 17.20
N GLU A 112 -0.70 26.65 16.72
CA GLU A 112 -1.87 26.90 17.56
C GLU A 112 -2.25 25.66 18.38
N ARG A 113 -2.23 24.48 17.75
CA ARG A 113 -2.53 23.20 18.39
C ARG A 113 -1.52 22.80 19.47
N CYS A 114 -0.23 23.05 19.23
CA CYS A 114 0.82 22.73 20.21
C CYS A 114 0.89 23.75 21.36
N GLY A 115 0.43 24.98 21.12
CA GLY A 115 0.41 26.05 22.12
C GLY A 115 1.80 26.30 22.73
N GLU A 116 1.88 26.23 24.06
CA GLU A 116 3.13 26.45 24.80
C GLU A 116 4.12 25.29 24.70
N ASN A 117 3.71 24.11 24.21
CA ASN A 117 4.55 22.91 24.10
C ASN A 117 5.39 22.88 22.80
N MET A 118 5.64 24.05 22.21
CA MET A 118 6.47 24.16 21.02
C MET A 118 7.93 24.20 21.43
N HIS A 119 8.64 23.13 21.12
CA HIS A 119 10.08 23.02 21.35
C HIS A 119 10.83 23.21 20.05
N ARG A 120 11.89 24.02 20.10
CA ARG A 120 12.73 24.30 18.95
C ARG A 120 14.15 23.84 19.15
N LEU A 121 14.65 23.07 18.18
CA LEU A 121 16.01 22.57 18.16
C LEU A 121 16.89 23.52 17.34
N TYR A 122 17.66 24.36 18.03
CA TYR A 122 18.52 25.36 17.39
C TYR A 122 19.89 24.84 16.98
N PHE A 123 20.31 23.70 17.54
CA PHE A 123 21.64 23.15 17.29
C PHE A 123 21.63 22.16 16.14
N ASN A 124 22.37 22.50 15.07
CA ASN A 124 22.68 21.60 13.99
C ASN A 124 23.92 20.76 14.35
N TYR A 125 23.72 19.45 14.43
CA TYR A 125 24.78 18.48 14.73
C TYR A 125 25.35 17.82 13.47
N ARG A 126 24.85 18.16 12.28
CA ARG A 126 25.19 17.52 11.00
C ARG A 126 26.35 18.22 10.30
N SER A 127 26.29 19.54 10.20
CA SER A 127 27.14 20.34 9.32
C SER A 127 28.16 21.18 10.11
N PRO A 128 29.39 21.36 9.58
CA PRO A 128 30.36 22.26 10.17
C PRO A 128 29.96 23.73 9.99
N LYS A 129 30.49 24.61 10.85
CA LYS A 129 30.13 26.02 10.90
C LYS A 129 30.28 26.72 9.56
N TYR A 130 31.40 26.51 8.85
CA TYR A 130 31.64 27.18 7.57
C TYR A 130 30.57 26.87 6.52
N LEU A 131 30.02 25.65 6.52
CA LEU A 131 28.98 25.23 5.59
C LEU A 131 27.61 25.73 6.05
N LEU A 132 27.33 25.64 7.36
CA LEU A 132 26.08 26.13 7.93
C LEU A 132 25.91 27.63 7.71
N ASP A 133 26.99 28.41 7.86
CA ASP A 133 26.96 29.85 7.67
C ASP A 133 26.54 30.24 6.23
N VAL A 134 26.87 29.43 5.22
CA VAL A 134 26.44 29.65 3.82
C VAL A 134 24.92 29.51 3.70
N PHE A 135 24.37 28.42 4.24
CA PHE A 135 22.93 28.18 4.21
C PHE A 135 22.16 29.22 5.03
N ASN A 136 22.67 29.59 6.20
CA ASN A 136 22.10 30.66 7.02
C ASN A 136 22.11 32.02 6.30
N THR A 137 23.21 32.35 5.62
CA THR A 137 23.30 33.58 4.81
C THR A 137 22.28 33.56 3.68
N TYR A 138 22.17 32.46 2.94
CA TYR A 138 21.20 32.30 1.87
C TYR A 138 19.76 32.40 2.39
N ALA A 139 19.42 31.70 3.46
CA ALA A 139 18.08 31.73 4.05
C ALA A 139 17.67 33.14 4.50
N ASN A 140 18.60 33.92 5.06
CA ASN A 140 18.30 35.30 5.44
C ASN A 140 18.15 36.23 4.25
N MET A 141 19.08 36.17 3.29
CA MET A 141 19.14 37.15 2.19
C MET A 141 18.14 36.87 1.07
N GLU A 142 17.92 35.59 0.74
CA GLU A 142 17.13 35.18 -0.42
C GLU A 142 15.73 34.70 -0.04
N LEU A 143 15.55 34.20 1.19
CA LEU A 143 14.29 33.62 1.66
C LEU A 143 13.62 34.45 2.77
N ASP A 144 14.20 35.59 3.15
CA ASP A 144 13.68 36.51 4.18
C ASP A 144 13.43 35.84 5.55
N VAL A 145 14.24 34.82 5.88
CA VAL A 145 14.17 34.14 7.18
C VAL A 145 14.82 35.02 8.24
N ASP A 146 14.07 35.30 9.32
CA ASP A 146 14.56 36.08 10.46
C ASP A 146 15.81 35.40 11.09
N PRO A 147 16.93 36.12 11.29
CA PRO A 147 18.16 35.59 11.88
C PRO A 147 17.99 34.89 13.23
N HIS A 148 16.99 35.29 14.02
CA HIS A 148 16.64 34.62 15.28
C HIS A 148 16.23 33.16 15.07
N PHE A 149 15.79 32.83 13.86
CA PHE A 149 15.36 31.51 13.43
C PHE A 149 16.45 30.69 12.73
N LEU A 150 17.69 31.16 12.67
CA LEU A 150 18.75 30.41 12.03
C LEU A 150 19.45 29.45 13.00
N PRO A 151 19.72 28.20 12.59
CA PRO A 151 20.41 27.22 13.42
C PRO A 151 21.87 27.62 13.68
N LYS A 152 22.42 27.11 14.79
CA LYS A 152 23.82 27.24 15.18
C LYS A 152 24.47 25.86 15.27
N THR A 153 25.80 25.80 15.22
CA THR A 153 26.52 24.54 15.41
C THR A 153 27.74 24.74 16.31
N ASN A 154 28.07 23.70 17.08
CA ASN A 154 29.32 23.59 17.83
C ASN A 154 30.40 22.85 17.03
N ASN A 155 30.09 22.39 15.82
CA ASN A 155 31.08 21.80 14.92
C ASN A 155 31.91 22.93 14.29
N LEU A 156 33.04 23.23 14.95
CA LEU A 156 33.99 24.26 14.53
C LEU A 156 35.09 23.73 13.60
N ALA A 157 34.87 22.59 12.94
CA ALA A 157 35.81 22.09 11.93
C ALA A 157 36.07 23.18 10.89
N GLU A 158 37.35 23.47 10.65
CA GLU A 158 37.76 24.47 9.68
C GLU A 158 37.59 23.92 8.26
N ALA A 159 37.24 24.80 7.31
CA ALA A 159 37.20 24.43 5.91
C ALA A 159 38.63 24.15 5.43
N GLY A 160 38.88 22.92 4.99
CA GLY A 160 40.09 22.59 4.25
C GLY A 160 40.09 23.23 2.85
N GLN A 161 41.22 23.09 2.15
CA GLN A 161 41.31 23.53 0.76
C GLN A 161 40.28 22.76 -0.09
N ASN A 162 39.43 23.50 -0.81
CA ASN A 162 38.33 22.98 -1.63
C ASN A 162 37.17 22.30 -0.86
N SER A 163 37.09 22.39 0.47
CA SER A 163 35.95 21.87 1.25
C SER A 163 34.62 22.57 0.95
N LEU A 164 34.68 23.78 0.39
CA LEU A 164 33.55 24.48 -0.20
C LEU A 164 34.08 25.27 -1.41
N CYS A 165 33.62 24.94 -2.60
CA CYS A 165 34.05 25.62 -3.82
C CYS A 165 32.92 25.71 -4.84
N ILE A 166 33.02 26.72 -5.71
CA ILE A 166 32.20 26.82 -6.91
C ILE A 166 33.11 26.48 -8.09
N MET A 167 32.71 25.46 -8.84
CA MET A 167 33.38 25.07 -10.07
C MET A 167 32.55 25.56 -11.26
N SER A 168 33.22 25.99 -12.32
CA SER A 168 32.56 26.42 -13.56
C SER A 168 33.02 25.55 -14.72
N ALA A 169 32.10 25.28 -15.64
CA ALA A 169 32.34 24.51 -16.86
C ALA A 169 31.79 25.31 -18.06
N SER A 170 32.34 25.04 -19.25
CA SER A 170 31.94 25.73 -20.49
C SER A 170 30.52 25.38 -20.95
N ASP A 171 30.09 24.16 -20.64
CA ASP A 171 28.83 23.57 -21.09
C ASP A 171 28.45 22.39 -20.17
N LYS A 172 27.27 21.81 -20.41
CA LYS A 172 26.72 20.73 -19.59
C LYS A 172 27.57 19.46 -19.64
N ASP A 173 28.14 19.11 -20.79
CA ASP A 173 28.96 17.90 -20.91
C ASP A 173 30.31 18.09 -20.18
N ALA A 174 30.87 19.30 -20.23
CA ALA A 174 32.04 19.67 -19.45
C ALA A 174 31.75 19.66 -17.94
N GLU A 175 30.57 20.11 -17.51
CA GLU A 175 30.13 20.00 -16.12
C GLU A 175 30.07 18.54 -15.67
N VAL A 176 29.47 17.66 -16.46
CA VAL A 176 29.38 16.22 -16.16
C VAL A 176 30.77 15.60 -16.00
N ARG A 177 31.69 15.88 -16.94
CA ARG A 177 33.08 15.40 -16.86
C ARG A 177 33.81 15.93 -15.62
N LEU A 178 33.64 17.20 -15.31
CA LEU A 178 34.27 17.86 -14.17
C LEU A 178 33.78 17.27 -12.84
N VAL A 179 32.47 17.02 -12.73
CA VAL A 179 31.87 16.37 -11.56
C VAL A 179 32.43 14.97 -11.40
N ALA A 180 32.43 14.16 -12.46
CA ALA A 180 32.91 12.78 -12.40
C ALA A 180 34.40 12.70 -12.05
N GLU A 181 35.22 13.61 -12.59
CA GLU A 181 36.64 13.74 -12.22
C GLU A 181 36.80 14.11 -10.74
N SER A 182 36.02 15.09 -10.26
CA SER A 182 36.06 15.52 -8.87
C SER A 182 35.67 14.40 -7.90
N VAL A 183 34.61 13.65 -8.22
CA VAL A 183 34.18 12.47 -7.44
C VAL A 183 35.29 11.41 -7.44
N GLY A 184 35.85 11.07 -8.60
CA GLY A 184 36.91 10.08 -8.71
C GLY A 184 38.16 10.44 -7.88
N ASN A 185 38.61 11.69 -7.99
CA ASN A 185 39.74 12.22 -7.22
C ASN A 185 39.46 12.19 -5.71
N PHE A 186 38.23 12.54 -5.31
CA PHE A 186 37.82 12.53 -3.91
C PHE A 186 37.78 11.10 -3.34
N CYS A 187 37.10 10.16 -4.02
CA CYS A 187 37.03 8.76 -3.60
C CYS A 187 38.40 8.08 -3.54
N THR A 188 39.33 8.47 -4.42
CA THR A 188 40.72 7.97 -4.38
C THR A 188 41.47 8.50 -3.16
N SER A 189 41.24 9.76 -2.79
CA SER A 189 41.92 10.40 -1.65
C SER A 189 41.28 10.04 -0.30
N HIS A 190 39.99 9.72 -0.28
CA HIS A 190 39.18 9.44 0.92
C HIS A 190 38.34 8.17 0.71
N PRO A 191 38.96 6.97 0.73
CA PRO A 191 38.27 5.72 0.40
C PRO A 191 37.17 5.32 1.39
N ASP A 192 37.25 5.80 2.63
CA ASP A 192 36.27 5.51 3.68
C ASP A 192 35.09 6.50 3.71
N GLU A 193 35.14 7.54 2.87
CA GLU A 193 34.10 8.56 2.79
C GLU A 193 33.08 8.26 1.69
N ARG A 194 31.87 8.83 1.86
CA ARG A 194 30.76 8.67 0.93
C ARG A 194 30.47 9.98 0.24
N VAL A 195 30.32 9.92 -1.08
CA VAL A 195 29.98 11.07 -1.92
C VAL A 195 28.53 10.95 -2.37
N ALA A 196 27.77 12.04 -2.22
CA ALA A 196 26.45 12.19 -2.81
C ALA A 196 26.50 13.30 -3.86
N VAL A 197 25.97 13.02 -5.06
CA VAL A 197 25.82 14.00 -6.13
C VAL A 197 24.33 14.33 -6.26
N LEU A 198 23.97 15.56 -5.94
CA LEU A 198 22.60 16.06 -6.03
C LEU A 198 22.40 16.79 -7.36
N VAL A 199 21.34 16.44 -8.07
CA VAL A 199 20.98 17.04 -9.36
C VAL A 199 19.49 17.38 -9.39
N PRO A 200 19.08 18.40 -10.17
CA PRO A 200 17.68 18.81 -10.23
C PRO A 200 16.80 17.81 -11.00
N TRP A 201 17.34 17.08 -11.98
CA TRP A 201 16.57 16.17 -12.83
C TRP A 201 17.19 14.77 -12.93
N ASN A 202 16.34 13.75 -13.07
CA ASN A 202 16.78 12.37 -13.30
C ASN A 202 17.68 12.22 -14.53
N LYS A 203 17.43 13.00 -15.59
CA LYS A 203 18.26 13.00 -16.80
C LYS A 203 19.70 13.44 -16.53
N ASP A 204 19.91 14.39 -15.61
CA ASP A 204 21.25 14.82 -15.23
C ASP A 204 21.96 13.70 -14.45
N ALA A 205 21.24 12.99 -13.57
CA ALA A 205 21.77 11.83 -12.86
C ALA A 205 22.19 10.71 -13.84
N ASP A 206 21.41 10.50 -14.91
CA ASP A 206 21.74 9.54 -15.98
C ASP A 206 23.00 9.91 -16.74
N GLN A 207 23.27 11.21 -16.96
CA GLN A 207 24.49 11.67 -17.59
C GLN A 207 25.71 11.45 -16.69
N ILE A 208 25.62 11.86 -15.42
CA ILE A 208 26.70 11.70 -14.45
C ILE A 208 26.99 10.22 -14.18
N SER A 209 25.96 9.39 -14.02
CA SER A 209 26.11 7.95 -13.80
C SER A 209 26.80 7.25 -14.98
N ARG A 210 26.52 7.65 -16.22
CA ARG A 210 27.24 7.14 -17.39
C ARG A 210 28.72 7.53 -17.36
N GLU A 211 29.02 8.80 -17.14
CA GLU A 211 30.42 9.27 -17.07
C GLU A 211 31.21 8.59 -15.93
N LEU A 212 30.60 8.39 -14.76
CA LEU A 212 31.21 7.63 -13.66
C LEU A 212 31.45 6.16 -14.05
N SER A 213 30.50 5.53 -14.76
CA SER A 213 30.65 4.16 -15.27
C SER A 213 31.79 4.04 -16.27
N ASP A 214 31.88 4.97 -17.22
CA ASP A 214 32.92 5.01 -18.25
C ASP A 214 34.33 5.14 -17.63
N ARG A 215 34.42 5.75 -16.44
CA ARG A 215 35.64 5.88 -15.64
C ARG A 215 35.86 4.75 -14.64
N ASN A 216 35.01 3.73 -14.63
CA ASN A 216 35.03 2.62 -13.67
C ASN A 216 34.94 3.08 -12.19
N ILE A 217 34.24 4.17 -11.91
CA ILE A 217 34.01 4.66 -10.55
C ILE A 217 32.75 3.95 -9.99
N PRO A 218 32.87 3.14 -8.93
CA PRO A 218 31.71 2.50 -8.32
C PRO A 218 30.74 3.54 -7.77
N HIS A 219 29.47 3.44 -8.17
CA HIS A 219 28.43 4.34 -7.69
C HIS A 219 27.07 3.66 -7.73
N PHE A 220 26.14 4.21 -6.95
CA PHE A 220 24.74 3.82 -6.95
C PHE A 220 23.90 5.04 -7.33
N LYS A 221 23.13 4.91 -8.40
CA LYS A 221 22.13 5.90 -8.80
C LYS A 221 20.78 5.46 -8.25
N ILE A 222 20.12 6.33 -7.48
CA ILE A 222 18.70 6.18 -7.18
C ILE A 222 17.95 6.39 -8.50
N SER A 223 17.64 5.29 -9.19
CA SER A 223 17.02 5.34 -10.51
C SER A 223 15.59 5.85 -10.42
N GLY A 224 15.21 6.76 -11.33
CA GLY A 224 13.81 7.13 -11.53
C GLY A 224 12.95 6.02 -12.17
N ILE A 225 13.56 4.89 -12.56
CA ILE A 225 12.85 3.70 -13.03
C ILE A 225 12.62 2.81 -11.82
N ASP A 226 11.38 2.76 -11.37
CA ASP A 226 10.92 1.82 -10.38
C ASP A 226 10.91 0.41 -10.98
N LEU A 227 11.62 -0.54 -10.37
CA LEU A 227 11.64 -1.95 -10.78
C LEU A 227 10.23 -2.51 -10.98
N PHE A 228 9.28 -2.11 -10.13
CA PHE A 228 7.88 -2.53 -10.19
C PHE A 228 7.12 -1.99 -11.41
N THR A 229 7.66 -0.97 -12.08
CA THR A 229 7.12 -0.44 -13.33
C THR A 229 7.65 -1.15 -14.57
N THR A 230 8.68 -1.99 -14.45
CA THR A 230 9.23 -2.76 -15.58
C THR A 230 8.21 -3.76 -16.12
N ARG A 231 8.24 -4.01 -17.44
CA ARG A 231 7.31 -4.97 -18.08
C ARG A 231 7.41 -6.36 -17.44
N GLN A 232 8.62 -6.80 -17.10
CA GLN A 232 8.90 -8.10 -16.49
C GLN A 232 8.28 -8.19 -15.09
N ALA A 233 8.50 -7.19 -14.24
CA ALA A 233 7.90 -7.16 -12.91
C ALA A 233 6.38 -7.10 -13.00
N GLN A 234 5.82 -6.22 -13.82
CA GLN A 234 4.37 -6.12 -13.98
C GLN A 234 3.74 -7.41 -14.49
N LEU A 235 4.41 -8.14 -15.37
CA LEU A 235 3.94 -9.44 -15.84
C LEU A 235 4.00 -10.50 -14.74
N LEU A 236 5.06 -10.52 -13.92
CA LEU A 236 5.16 -11.40 -12.75
C LEU A 236 4.05 -11.10 -11.74
N PHE A 237 3.83 -9.83 -11.39
CA PHE A 237 2.75 -9.43 -10.49
C PHE A 237 1.37 -9.79 -11.04
N ALA A 238 1.16 -9.64 -12.35
CA ALA A 238 -0.08 -10.08 -12.98
C ALA A 238 -0.29 -11.60 -12.81
N HIS A 239 0.76 -12.42 -12.96
CA HIS A 239 0.65 -13.86 -12.68
C HIS A 239 0.29 -14.14 -11.22
N LEU A 240 0.98 -13.52 -10.26
CA LEU A 240 0.68 -13.69 -8.84
C LEU A 240 -0.74 -13.26 -8.49
N GLN A 241 -1.23 -12.16 -9.09
CA GLN A 241 -2.60 -11.69 -8.91
C GLN A 241 -3.65 -12.66 -9.47
N VAL A 242 -3.36 -13.34 -10.58
CA VAL A 242 -4.24 -14.38 -11.13
C VAL A 242 -4.22 -15.65 -10.28
N VAL A 243 -3.07 -16.04 -9.74
CA VAL A 243 -2.97 -17.18 -8.82
C VAL A 243 -3.79 -16.91 -7.55
N TYR A 244 -3.67 -15.70 -7.00
CA TYR A 244 -4.45 -15.30 -5.82
C TYR A 244 -5.95 -15.13 -6.13
N MET A 245 -6.29 -14.53 -7.27
CA MET A 245 -7.67 -14.28 -7.69
C MET A 245 -7.80 -14.46 -9.19
N ASP A 246 -8.22 -15.66 -9.60
CA ASP A 246 -8.34 -16.07 -11.00
C ASP A 246 -9.34 -15.23 -11.81
N SER A 247 -10.27 -14.55 -11.14
CA SER A 247 -11.22 -13.62 -11.76
C SER A 247 -10.65 -12.23 -12.06
N ASN A 248 -9.35 -11.98 -11.75
CA ASN A 248 -8.72 -10.69 -11.96
C ASN A 248 -8.50 -10.37 -13.46
N MET A 249 -9.46 -9.65 -14.03
CA MET A 249 -9.47 -9.31 -15.44
C MET A 249 -8.26 -8.49 -15.91
N MET A 250 -7.76 -7.60 -15.05
CA MET A 250 -6.63 -6.73 -15.40
C MET A 250 -5.33 -7.48 -15.46
N ALA A 251 -5.12 -8.35 -14.47
CA ALA A 251 -3.99 -9.24 -14.42
C ALA A 251 -3.99 -10.16 -15.65
N TRP A 252 -5.12 -10.80 -15.97
CA TRP A 252 -5.24 -11.58 -17.21
C TRP A 252 -4.96 -10.78 -18.47
N SER A 253 -5.49 -9.57 -18.58
CA SER A 253 -5.24 -8.71 -19.75
C SER A 253 -3.75 -8.42 -19.91
N LYS A 254 -3.05 -8.11 -18.81
CA LYS A 254 -1.59 -7.91 -18.79
C LYS A 254 -0.82 -9.17 -19.18
N ILE A 255 -1.26 -10.35 -18.72
CA ILE A 255 -0.64 -11.62 -19.10
C ILE A 255 -0.77 -11.85 -20.60
N LEU A 256 -1.97 -11.71 -21.16
CA LEU A 256 -2.23 -11.97 -22.57
C LEU A 256 -1.47 -11.00 -23.50
N THR A 257 -1.37 -9.71 -23.15
CA THR A 257 -0.50 -8.78 -23.90
C THR A 257 0.97 -9.09 -23.65
N GLY A 258 1.33 -9.38 -22.40
CA GLY A 258 2.70 -9.63 -21.96
C GLY A 258 3.36 -10.82 -22.65
N THR A 259 2.59 -11.88 -22.92
CA THR A 259 3.00 -13.10 -23.62
C THR A 259 2.85 -13.01 -25.15
N GLY A 260 2.31 -11.91 -25.67
CA GLY A 260 2.18 -11.67 -27.11
C GLY A 260 0.96 -12.30 -27.78
N ILE A 261 -0.05 -12.73 -27.01
CA ILE A 261 -1.33 -13.19 -27.57
C ILE A 261 -2.10 -12.01 -28.17
N PHE A 262 -2.06 -10.86 -27.50
CA PHE A 262 -2.56 -9.59 -28.04
C PHE A 262 -1.43 -8.58 -28.15
N ASN A 263 -1.53 -7.69 -29.15
CA ASN A 263 -0.56 -6.61 -29.33
C ASN A 263 -0.92 -5.37 -28.50
N GLU A 264 -2.20 -5.18 -28.19
CA GLU A 264 -2.70 -4.04 -27.42
C GLU A 264 -3.48 -4.48 -26.17
N ASP A 265 -3.26 -3.77 -25.06
CA ASP A 265 -4.02 -3.99 -23.83
C ASP A 265 -5.53 -3.73 -23.99
N SER A 266 -5.92 -2.88 -24.96
CA SER A 266 -7.32 -2.57 -25.26
C SER A 266 -8.05 -3.83 -25.74
N GLU A 267 -7.40 -4.62 -26.60
CA GLU A 267 -7.91 -5.85 -27.19
C GLU A 267 -7.95 -6.97 -26.16
N ALA A 268 -6.87 -7.14 -25.39
CA ALA A 268 -6.81 -8.11 -24.31
C ALA A 268 -7.93 -7.87 -23.29
N ARG A 269 -8.14 -6.61 -22.85
CA ARG A 269 -9.23 -6.25 -21.94
C ARG A 269 -10.60 -6.54 -22.51
N ARG A 270 -10.82 -6.26 -23.79
CA ARG A 270 -12.10 -6.55 -24.47
C ARG A 270 -12.35 -8.06 -24.55
N PHE A 271 -11.33 -8.84 -24.85
CA PHE A 271 -11.40 -10.30 -24.89
C PHE A 271 -11.75 -10.89 -23.52
N VAL A 272 -11.00 -10.54 -22.47
CA VAL A 272 -11.26 -11.01 -21.10
C VAL A 272 -12.65 -10.58 -20.61
N LYS A 273 -13.09 -9.37 -20.98
CA LYS A 273 -14.46 -8.93 -20.70
C LYS A 273 -15.51 -9.79 -21.41
N ASN A 274 -15.32 -10.09 -22.69
CA ASN A 274 -16.24 -10.92 -23.45
C ASN A 274 -16.36 -12.33 -22.81
N LEU A 275 -15.24 -12.92 -22.40
CA LEU A 275 -15.26 -14.18 -21.64
C LEU A 275 -16.14 -14.06 -20.39
N ARG A 276 -15.89 -13.05 -19.56
CA ARG A 276 -16.67 -12.82 -18.34
C ARG A 276 -18.16 -12.60 -18.60
N ASP A 277 -18.51 -11.82 -19.62
CA ASP A 277 -19.89 -11.57 -20.02
C ASP A 277 -20.61 -12.86 -20.47
N ASN A 278 -19.85 -13.91 -20.82
CA ASN A 278 -20.32 -15.26 -21.15
C ASN A 278 -20.02 -16.29 -20.05
N TYR A 279 -19.79 -15.85 -18.81
CA TYR A 279 -19.52 -16.72 -17.65
C TYR A 279 -18.28 -17.64 -17.82
N LEU A 280 -17.25 -17.13 -18.51
CA LEU A 280 -15.96 -17.79 -18.69
C LEU A 280 -14.83 -16.97 -18.08
N LEU A 281 -13.80 -17.66 -17.62
CA LEU A 281 -12.51 -17.12 -17.21
C LEU A 281 -11.41 -17.60 -18.17
N PRO A 282 -10.31 -16.85 -18.33
CA PRO A 282 -9.18 -17.33 -19.12
C PRO A 282 -8.58 -18.64 -18.59
N SER A 283 -8.63 -18.87 -17.27
CA SER A 283 -8.25 -20.14 -16.64
C SER A 283 -9.08 -21.32 -17.14
N ASP A 284 -10.31 -21.10 -17.63
CA ASP A 284 -11.15 -22.19 -18.12
C ASP A 284 -10.51 -22.91 -19.31
N PHE A 285 -9.82 -22.19 -20.19
CA PHE A 285 -9.12 -22.77 -21.35
C PHE A 285 -7.89 -23.59 -20.97
N LEU A 286 -7.35 -23.38 -19.76
CA LEU A 286 -6.20 -24.12 -19.25
C LEU A 286 -6.64 -25.35 -18.48
N ASN A 287 -7.73 -25.23 -17.71
CA ASN A 287 -8.17 -26.24 -16.76
C ASN A 287 -9.22 -27.19 -17.33
N TYR A 288 -9.96 -26.79 -18.38
CA TYR A 288 -11.07 -27.57 -18.93
C TYR A 288 -10.91 -27.78 -20.44
N MET A 289 -11.06 -29.04 -20.86
CA MET A 289 -10.96 -29.42 -22.28
C MET A 289 -12.28 -29.33 -23.06
N ARG A 290 -13.42 -29.52 -22.37
CA ARG A 290 -14.76 -29.63 -22.98
C ARG A 290 -15.86 -28.93 -22.17
N SER A 291 -15.48 -28.09 -21.20
CA SER A 291 -16.39 -27.41 -20.28
C SER A 291 -15.74 -26.14 -19.73
N SER A 292 -16.31 -25.58 -18.66
CA SER A 292 -15.77 -24.47 -17.89
C SER A 292 -16.16 -24.64 -16.44
N TYR A 293 -15.50 -23.91 -15.52
CA TYR A 293 -15.84 -23.94 -14.11
C TYR A 293 -17.34 -23.66 -13.87
N MET A 294 -17.88 -22.62 -14.51
CA MET A 294 -19.30 -22.28 -14.39
C MET A 294 -20.24 -23.35 -14.97
N LEU A 295 -19.86 -24.03 -16.05
CA LEU A 295 -20.70 -25.08 -16.63
C LEU A 295 -20.69 -26.35 -15.77
N GLU A 296 -19.52 -26.74 -15.24
CA GLU A 296 -19.44 -27.87 -14.31
C GLU A 296 -20.17 -27.56 -13.01
N LEU A 297 -19.99 -26.35 -12.46
CA LEU A 297 -20.75 -25.89 -11.30
C LEU A 297 -22.26 -25.94 -11.56
N TYR A 298 -22.71 -25.45 -12.72
CA TYR A 298 -24.12 -25.51 -13.09
C TYR A 298 -24.64 -26.94 -13.15
N ARG A 299 -23.88 -27.87 -13.75
CA ARG A 299 -24.24 -29.30 -13.80
C ARG A 299 -24.31 -29.93 -12.42
N CYS A 300 -23.35 -29.63 -11.54
CA CYS A 300 -23.39 -30.06 -10.14
C CYS A 300 -24.66 -29.55 -9.44
N CYS A 301 -25.03 -28.29 -9.67
CA CYS A 301 -26.23 -27.69 -9.09
C CYS A 301 -27.56 -28.19 -9.69
N GLN A 302 -27.55 -28.97 -10.78
CA GLN A 302 -28.75 -29.64 -11.29
C GLN A 302 -29.10 -30.92 -10.52
N GLY A 303 -28.13 -31.52 -9.82
CA GLY A 303 -28.32 -32.72 -9.00
C GLY A 303 -28.44 -32.41 -7.50
N GLU A 304 -28.25 -33.45 -6.68
CA GLU A 304 -28.06 -33.28 -5.24
C GLU A 304 -26.61 -32.88 -4.94
N TYR A 305 -26.46 -31.80 -4.20
CA TYR A 305 -25.16 -31.30 -3.75
C TYR A 305 -25.25 -30.85 -2.30
N VAL A 306 -24.11 -30.87 -1.61
CA VAL A 306 -23.99 -30.45 -0.23
C VAL A 306 -23.14 -29.20 -0.17
N ILE A 307 -23.73 -28.12 0.35
CA ILE A 307 -22.98 -26.92 0.73
C ILE A 307 -22.60 -27.08 2.19
N PHE A 308 -21.33 -26.91 2.52
CA PHE A 308 -20.86 -26.96 3.90
C PHE A 308 -19.99 -25.76 4.24
N ASP A 309 -19.91 -25.50 5.53
CA ASP A 309 -19.11 -24.47 6.16
C ASP A 309 -18.48 -25.06 7.43
N THR A 310 -17.26 -24.62 7.74
CA THR A 310 -16.52 -25.07 8.92
C THR A 310 -16.12 -23.90 9.79
N GLU A 311 -16.29 -24.04 11.10
CA GLU A 311 -15.72 -23.12 12.07
C GLU A 311 -14.50 -23.76 12.71
N THR A 312 -13.46 -22.98 12.94
CA THR A 312 -12.16 -23.45 13.43
C THR A 312 -11.66 -22.63 14.63
N THR A 313 -10.66 -23.15 15.35
CA THR A 313 -10.04 -22.44 16.47
C THR A 313 -9.15 -21.27 16.03
N GLY A 314 -8.88 -21.11 14.73
CA GLY A 314 -7.99 -20.08 14.21
C GLY A 314 -7.88 -20.09 12.69
N LEU A 315 -6.82 -19.48 12.16
CA LEU A 315 -6.61 -19.32 10.72
C LEU A 315 -5.40 -20.13 10.24
N ASN A 316 -5.09 -21.29 10.82
CA ASN A 316 -4.02 -22.15 10.34
C ASN A 316 -4.53 -23.57 10.14
N VAL A 317 -4.70 -23.99 8.89
CA VAL A 317 -5.15 -25.35 8.53
C VAL A 317 -4.33 -26.48 9.14
N PHE A 318 -3.04 -26.28 9.42
CA PHE A 318 -2.19 -27.34 9.96
C PHE A 318 -2.20 -27.39 11.49
N GLU A 319 -2.54 -26.28 12.13
CA GLU A 319 -2.39 -26.11 13.57
C GLU A 319 -3.71 -25.87 14.31
N ASP A 320 -4.81 -25.56 13.62
CA ASP A 320 -6.11 -25.29 14.23
C ASP A 320 -7.08 -26.46 14.10
N ASP A 321 -8.04 -26.54 15.03
CA ASP A 321 -9.04 -27.59 15.06
C ASP A 321 -10.36 -27.10 14.47
N ILE A 322 -11.05 -27.98 13.72
CA ILE A 322 -12.45 -27.78 13.35
C ILE A 322 -13.31 -28.02 14.58
N VAL A 323 -14.19 -27.07 14.87
CA VAL A 323 -15.06 -27.04 16.06
C VAL A 323 -16.54 -27.13 15.70
N GLN A 324 -16.92 -26.78 14.47
CA GLN A 324 -18.26 -27.00 13.95
C GLN A 324 -18.20 -27.36 12.47
N ILE A 325 -19.09 -28.27 12.04
CA ILE A 325 -19.39 -28.50 10.63
C ILE A 325 -20.89 -28.28 10.45
N ALA A 326 -21.25 -27.27 9.66
CA ALA A 326 -22.62 -27.00 9.26
C ALA A 326 -22.76 -27.30 7.77
N ALA A 327 -23.79 -28.03 7.38
CA ALA A 327 -24.03 -28.35 5.98
C ALA A 327 -25.52 -28.38 5.64
N ILE A 328 -25.82 -28.08 4.38
CA ILE A 328 -27.15 -28.19 3.80
C ILE A 328 -27.07 -29.04 2.55
N LYS A 329 -28.00 -29.97 2.42
CA LYS A 329 -28.19 -30.74 1.18
C LYS A 329 -29.24 -30.05 0.35
N VAL A 330 -28.91 -29.79 -0.91
CA VAL A 330 -29.73 -29.03 -1.84
C VAL A 330 -29.96 -29.88 -3.08
N ASN A 331 -31.19 -29.87 -3.59
CA ASN A 331 -31.55 -30.50 -4.86
C ASN A 331 -32.30 -29.48 -5.72
N ALA A 332 -31.77 -29.20 -6.91
CA ALA A 332 -32.36 -28.25 -7.85
C ALA A 332 -32.70 -26.86 -7.26
N GLY A 333 -31.95 -26.41 -6.26
CA GLY A 333 -32.13 -25.13 -5.58
C GLY A 333 -32.96 -25.18 -4.28
N ASP A 334 -33.62 -26.29 -3.99
CA ASP A 334 -34.38 -26.48 -2.76
C ASP A 334 -33.55 -27.19 -1.69
N ILE A 335 -33.58 -26.67 -0.45
CA ILE A 335 -32.91 -27.31 0.69
C ILE A 335 -33.73 -28.52 1.11
N ILE A 336 -33.16 -29.72 0.97
CA ILE A 336 -33.82 -30.99 1.28
C ILE A 336 -33.39 -31.57 2.63
N ASP A 337 -32.21 -31.21 3.13
CA ASP A 337 -31.73 -31.66 4.44
C ASP A 337 -30.71 -30.68 5.06
N ARG A 338 -30.52 -30.76 6.38
CA ARG A 338 -29.57 -29.94 7.14
C ARG A 338 -28.78 -30.78 8.13
N PHE A 339 -27.50 -30.47 8.25
CA PHE A 339 -26.57 -31.11 9.16
C PHE A 339 -25.85 -30.03 9.98
N ASN A 340 -25.72 -30.25 11.28
CA ASN A 340 -24.92 -29.41 12.16
C ASN A 340 -24.33 -30.31 13.25
N ILE A 341 -23.02 -30.29 13.42
CA ILE A 341 -22.32 -31.02 14.46
C ILE A 341 -21.23 -30.16 15.08
N ILE A 342 -21.10 -30.27 16.41
CA ILE A 342 -20.06 -29.60 17.19
C ILE A 342 -19.00 -30.63 17.59
N LEU A 343 -17.74 -30.34 17.28
CA LEU A 343 -16.60 -31.24 17.51
C LEU A 343 -15.84 -30.84 18.77
N HIS A 344 -15.40 -31.83 19.53
CA HIS A 344 -14.55 -31.60 20.69
C HIS A 344 -13.17 -31.07 20.28
N THR A 345 -12.69 -30.02 20.96
CA THR A 345 -11.31 -29.52 20.87
C THR A 345 -10.75 -29.26 22.26
N ASP A 346 -9.45 -29.50 22.44
CA ASP A 346 -8.69 -29.10 23.62
C ASP A 346 -8.05 -27.71 23.47
N LYS A 347 -8.13 -27.12 22.27
CA LYS A 347 -7.55 -25.81 21.98
C LYS A 347 -8.50 -24.69 22.40
N PRO A 348 -7.96 -23.55 22.85
CA PRO A 348 -8.79 -22.41 23.20
C PRO A 348 -9.48 -21.85 21.95
N ILE A 349 -10.80 -21.71 22.01
CA ILE A 349 -11.58 -21.02 20.98
C ILE A 349 -11.46 -19.51 21.24
N PRO A 350 -11.07 -18.69 20.23
CA PRO A 350 -10.96 -17.25 20.38
C PRO A 350 -12.29 -16.64 20.84
N ALA A 351 -12.24 -15.83 21.90
CA ALA A 351 -13.44 -15.18 22.42
C ALA A 351 -13.97 -14.06 21.53
N MET A 352 -13.11 -13.52 20.67
CA MET A 352 -13.39 -12.41 19.77
C MET A 352 -12.92 -12.77 18.37
N LEU A 353 -13.78 -12.56 17.38
CA LEU A 353 -13.40 -12.56 15.97
C LEU A 353 -13.27 -11.11 15.53
N GLY A 354 -12.05 -10.57 15.66
CA GLY A 354 -11.80 -9.14 15.54
C GLY A 354 -12.51 -8.35 16.65
N GLY A 355 -13.55 -7.59 16.30
CA GLY A 355 -14.29 -6.71 17.22
C GLY A 355 -15.65 -7.24 17.70
N ILE A 356 -16.05 -8.43 17.26
CA ILE A 356 -17.32 -9.06 17.66
C ILE A 356 -17.04 -10.27 18.56
N VAL A 357 -17.92 -10.50 19.54
CA VAL A 357 -17.90 -11.70 20.35
C VAL A 357 -18.07 -12.90 19.43
N ASN A 358 -17.22 -13.91 19.57
CA ASN A 358 -17.30 -15.10 18.76
C ASN A 358 -18.65 -15.80 19.01
N PRO A 359 -19.58 -15.81 18.02
CA PRO A 359 -20.91 -16.39 18.20
C PRO A 359 -20.84 -17.89 18.49
N LEU A 360 -19.79 -18.56 18.00
CA LEU A 360 -19.55 -19.98 18.22
C LEU A 360 -19.41 -20.32 19.70
N LEU A 361 -18.86 -19.44 20.54
CA LEU A 361 -18.63 -19.76 21.96
C LEU A 361 -19.92 -20.18 22.68
N GLN A 362 -21.03 -19.45 22.44
CA GLN A 362 -22.30 -19.74 23.09
C GLN A 362 -22.90 -21.06 22.58
N GLU A 363 -22.74 -21.35 21.28
CA GLU A 363 -23.21 -22.59 20.68
C GLU A 363 -22.36 -23.78 21.17
N TYR A 364 -21.04 -23.60 21.21
CA TYR A 364 -20.07 -24.59 21.66
C TYR A 364 -20.28 -24.98 23.13
N GLU A 365 -20.50 -24.02 24.02
CA GLU A 365 -20.74 -24.31 25.45
C GLU A 365 -22.00 -25.16 25.66
N ARG A 366 -23.07 -24.89 24.90
CA ARG A 366 -24.38 -25.52 25.06
C ARG A 366 -24.53 -26.85 24.33
N ALA A 367 -23.79 -27.05 23.24
CA ALA A 367 -23.92 -28.23 22.42
C ALA A 367 -23.25 -29.47 23.03
N GLU A 368 -23.82 -30.63 22.72
CA GLU A 368 -23.16 -31.92 22.90
C GLU A 368 -22.00 -32.02 21.90
N LYS A 369 -20.82 -32.36 22.41
CA LYS A 369 -19.57 -32.36 21.64
C LYS A 369 -19.25 -33.79 21.26
N VAL A 370 -19.03 -34.02 19.98
CA VAL A 370 -18.66 -35.33 19.45
C VAL A 370 -17.15 -35.36 19.20
N ASP A 371 -16.51 -36.51 19.38
CA ASP A 371 -15.10 -36.63 19.00
C ASP A 371 -14.92 -36.40 17.49
N ARG A 372 -13.77 -35.85 17.08
CA ARG A 372 -13.52 -35.46 15.68
C ARG A 372 -13.75 -36.60 14.69
N LYS A 373 -13.32 -37.82 15.02
CA LYS A 373 -13.42 -38.96 14.12
C LYS A 373 -14.87 -39.34 13.87
N THR A 374 -15.67 -39.46 14.92
CA THR A 374 -17.09 -39.76 14.81
C THR A 374 -17.85 -38.66 14.08
N GLY A 375 -17.54 -37.39 14.37
CA GLY A 375 -18.22 -36.27 13.71
C GLY A 375 -17.90 -36.14 12.22
N LEU A 376 -16.64 -36.38 11.82
CA LEU A 376 -16.26 -36.43 10.41
C LEU A 376 -16.93 -37.60 9.68
N TYR A 377 -17.04 -38.79 10.29
CA TYR A 377 -17.79 -39.88 9.69
C TYR A 377 -19.27 -39.55 9.51
N ALA A 378 -19.90 -38.93 10.51
CA ALA A 378 -21.30 -38.50 10.40
C ALA A 378 -21.50 -37.48 9.28
N PHE A 379 -20.54 -36.56 9.08
CA PHE A 379 -20.55 -35.63 7.96
C PHE A 379 -20.39 -36.36 6.62
N MET A 380 -19.45 -37.31 6.50
CA MET A 380 -19.26 -38.10 5.28
C MET A 380 -20.50 -38.94 4.94
N ASP A 381 -21.16 -39.52 5.94
CA ASP A 381 -22.42 -40.25 5.77
C ASP A 381 -23.56 -39.31 5.31
N PHE A 382 -23.61 -38.09 5.84
CA PHE A 382 -24.56 -37.06 5.40
C PHE A 382 -24.32 -36.66 3.93
N VAL A 383 -23.06 -36.50 3.53
CA VAL A 383 -22.69 -36.15 2.15
C VAL A 383 -23.03 -37.28 1.19
N GLY A 384 -22.68 -38.53 1.53
CA GLY A 384 -22.83 -39.68 0.64
C GLY A 384 -22.10 -39.47 -0.69
N ASP A 385 -22.78 -39.73 -1.81
CA ASP A 385 -22.24 -39.56 -3.16
C ASP A 385 -22.49 -38.15 -3.75
N CYS A 386 -22.96 -37.20 -2.94
CA CYS A 386 -23.27 -35.84 -3.41
C CYS A 386 -21.99 -35.05 -3.74
N THR A 387 -22.10 -34.11 -4.68
CA THR A 387 -21.02 -33.14 -4.89
C THR A 387 -20.92 -32.20 -3.69
N LEU A 388 -19.71 -31.97 -3.18
CA LEU A 388 -19.42 -31.03 -2.09
C LEU A 388 -19.10 -29.64 -2.65
N ILE A 389 -19.67 -28.61 -2.03
CA ILE A 389 -19.41 -27.20 -2.31
C ILE A 389 -19.04 -26.53 -0.98
N GLY A 390 -17.83 -25.98 -0.88
CA GLY A 390 -17.38 -25.21 0.29
C GLY A 390 -17.01 -23.78 -0.08
N GLN A 391 -17.06 -22.86 0.88
CA GLN A 391 -16.41 -21.55 0.76
C GLN A 391 -14.99 -21.66 1.33
N ASN A 392 -13.97 -21.14 0.63
CA ASN A 392 -12.55 -21.27 1.01
C ASN A 392 -12.02 -22.73 1.04
N LEU A 393 -12.25 -23.49 -0.04
CA LEU A 393 -11.74 -24.87 -0.19
C LEU A 393 -10.21 -25.02 -0.07
N GLU A 394 -9.40 -23.96 -0.23
CA GLU A 394 -7.97 -24.02 0.12
C GLU A 394 -7.73 -24.26 1.61
N TYR A 395 -8.69 -23.91 2.49
CA TYR A 395 -8.68 -24.30 3.90
C TYR A 395 -9.27 -25.69 4.10
N ASP A 396 -10.40 -26.01 3.46
CA ASP A 396 -11.15 -27.23 3.76
C ASP A 396 -10.60 -28.51 3.08
N CYS A 397 -9.86 -28.41 1.97
CA CYS A 397 -9.40 -29.58 1.20
C CYS A 397 -8.15 -30.28 1.78
N TYR A 398 -7.34 -29.61 2.61
CA TYR A 398 -6.11 -30.20 3.17
C TYR A 398 -6.35 -31.17 4.34
N PHE A 399 -7.60 -31.39 4.71
CA PHE A 399 -8.01 -32.28 5.81
C PHE A 399 -8.41 -33.70 5.35
N SER A 400 -8.00 -34.10 4.13
CA SER A 400 -8.24 -35.45 3.60
C SER A 400 -7.19 -36.48 4.01
#